data_AF-A0AA88CPT9-F1
#
_entry.id   AF-A0AA88CPT9-F1
#
_cell.length_a   1.000
_cell.length_b   1.000
_cell.length_c   1.000
_cell.angle_alpha   90.00
_cell.angle_beta   90.00
_cell.angle_gamma   90.00
#
_symmetry.space_group_name_H-M   'P 1'
#
loop_
_entity.id
_entity.type
_entity.pdbx_description
1 polymer ?
#
loop_
_entity_poly.entity_id
_entity_poly.type
_entity_poly.pdbx_seq_one_letter_code
_entity_poly.pdbx_strand_id
1 'polypeptide(L)'
;MKLDVDILRYLSKDDFRVLTAVEMGMRNHQIVPSELIHRIARLKHGGTYKVLKNLLKHKLLHHDSSIYDGFRLTYLGYDFLAIKTMVNRGVFVSVGRQIGVGKESDIFEVATEDVKEFAFMKALQEHGFPVPSAVYCNRHCVVMPLVQGYPP
;
A
#
# COMPACT_ATOMS: atom_id res chain seq x y z
N MET A 1 -14.12 -3.00 -4.04
CA MET A 1 -13.71 -3.14 -2.63
C MET A 1 -13.30 -1.76 -2.16
N LYS A 2 -13.66 -1.33 -0.95
CA LYS A 2 -13.28 -0.02 -0.43
C LYS A 2 -12.04 -0.16 0.44
N LEU A 3 -11.10 0.78 0.33
CA LEU A 3 -9.92 0.84 1.18
C LEU A 3 -10.33 1.37 2.57
N ASP A 4 -10.32 0.51 3.58
CA ASP A 4 -10.55 0.92 4.97
C ASP A 4 -9.21 1.26 5.64
N VAL A 5 -8.91 2.55 5.70
CA VAL A 5 -7.65 3.11 6.23
C VAL A 5 -7.48 2.82 7.74
N ASP A 6 -8.56 2.56 8.47
CA ASP A 6 -8.49 2.25 9.90
C ASP A 6 -7.71 0.96 10.18
N ILE A 7 -7.74 -0.01 9.26
CA ILE A 7 -7.04 -1.30 9.39
C ILE A 7 -5.51 -1.07 9.43
N LEU A 8 -5.00 -0.04 8.74
CA LEU A 8 -3.58 0.31 8.73
C LEU A 8 -3.05 0.60 10.15
N ARG A 9 -3.89 1.12 11.04
CA ARG A 9 -3.52 1.43 12.43
C ARG A 9 -3.39 0.18 13.31
N TYR A 10 -4.11 -0.88 12.98
CA TYR A 10 -4.13 -2.13 13.76
C TYR A 10 -3.06 -3.14 13.32
N LEU A 11 -2.42 -2.92 12.16
CA LEU A 11 -1.38 -3.79 11.63
C LEU A 11 -0.03 -3.52 12.31
N SER A 12 0.56 -4.59 12.82
CA SER A 12 1.89 -4.59 13.44
C SER A 12 3.01 -4.65 12.40
N LYS A 13 4.25 -4.39 12.85
CA LYS A 13 5.45 -4.53 12.00
C LYS A 13 5.62 -5.95 11.45
N ASP A 14 5.21 -6.96 12.22
CA ASP A 14 5.30 -8.36 11.80
C ASP A 14 4.28 -8.70 10.71
N ASP A 15 3.09 -8.09 10.74
CA ASP A 15 2.07 -8.25 9.70
C ASP A 15 2.59 -7.75 8.34
N PHE A 16 3.19 -6.55 8.31
CA PHE A 16 3.80 -6.02 7.08
C PHE A 16 4.99 -6.84 6.58
N ARG A 17 5.75 -7.43 7.51
CA ARG A 17 6.87 -8.32 7.17
C ARG A 17 6.37 -9.61 6.50
N VAL A 18 5.27 -10.18 6.97
CA VAL A 18 4.62 -11.34 6.33
C VAL A 18 4.03 -10.95 4.98
N LEU A 19 3.33 -9.81 4.86
CA LEU A 19 2.82 -9.33 3.57
C LEU A 19 3.94 -9.17 2.54
N THR A 20 5.07 -8.58 2.93
CA THR A 20 6.24 -8.43 2.06
C THR A 20 6.83 -9.79 1.67
N ALA A 21 6.87 -10.75 2.60
CA ALA A 21 7.32 -12.11 2.31
C ALA A 21 6.43 -12.82 1.28
N VAL A 22 5.11 -12.64 1.36
CA VAL A 22 4.16 -13.17 0.37
C VAL A 22 4.39 -12.49 -0.99
N GLU A 23 4.53 -11.16 -1.04
CA GLU A 23 4.82 -10.45 -2.29
C GLU A 23 6.12 -10.95 -2.94
N MET A 24 7.18 -11.15 -2.16
CA MET A 24 8.44 -11.71 -2.65
C MET A 24 8.25 -13.13 -3.20
N GLY A 25 7.49 -13.97 -2.51
CA GLY A 25 7.16 -15.33 -2.96
C GLY A 25 6.33 -15.32 -4.26
N MET A 26 5.45 -14.33 -4.42
CA MET A 26 4.58 -14.19 -5.58
C MET A 26 5.31 -13.88 -6.89
N ARG A 27 6.56 -13.41 -6.81
CA ARG A 27 7.41 -13.19 -8.01
C ARG A 27 7.70 -14.49 -8.76
N ASN A 28 7.78 -15.61 -8.03
CA ASN A 28 8.15 -16.92 -8.57
C ASN A 28 7.00 -17.93 -8.53
N HIS A 29 5.98 -17.71 -7.68
CA HIS A 29 4.86 -18.63 -7.51
C HIS A 29 3.52 -17.88 -7.54
N GLN A 30 2.54 -18.35 -8.30
CA GLN A 30 1.22 -17.71 -8.32
C GLN A 30 0.51 -17.78 -6.96
N ILE A 31 0.72 -18.88 -6.23
CA ILE A 31 0.24 -19.11 -4.87
C ILE A 31 1.48 -19.40 -4.03
N VAL A 32 1.66 -18.72 -2.89
CA VAL A 32 2.86 -18.90 -2.06
C VAL A 32 2.55 -19.87 -0.93
N PRO A 33 3.27 -21.01 -0.81
CA PRO A 33 3.01 -21.96 0.27
C PRO A 33 3.40 -21.38 1.64
N SER A 34 2.68 -21.78 2.68
CA SER A 34 2.87 -21.30 4.05
C SER A 34 4.30 -21.49 4.57
N GLU A 35 4.94 -22.61 4.23
CA GLU A 35 6.33 -22.88 4.58
C GLU A 35 7.31 -21.88 3.97
N LEU A 36 7.09 -21.51 2.70
CA LEU A 36 7.94 -20.55 2.01
C LEU A 36 7.79 -19.16 2.64
N ILE A 37 6.56 -18.76 2.98
CA ILE A 37 6.29 -17.51 3.69
C ILE A 37 7.03 -17.49 5.03
N HIS A 38 6.98 -18.59 5.78
CA HIS A 38 7.68 -18.70 7.06
C HIS A 38 9.20 -18.54 6.89
N ARG A 39 9.80 -19.19 5.88
CA ARG A 39 11.23 -19.11 5.57
C ARG A 39 11.67 -17.70 5.14
N ILE A 40 10.85 -17.00 4.34
CA ILE A 40 11.17 -15.64 3.86
C ILE A 40 10.96 -14.62 4.98
N ALA A 41 9.86 -14.72 5.73
CA ALA A 41 9.53 -13.76 6.79
C ALA A 41 10.55 -13.80 7.95
N ARG A 42 11.16 -14.97 8.23
CA ARG A 42 12.15 -15.16 9.31
C ARG A 42 11.69 -14.51 10.64
N LEU A 43 10.46 -14.83 11.07
CA LEU A 43 9.92 -14.33 12.33
C LEU A 43 10.53 -15.09 13.51
N LYS A 44 10.94 -14.36 14.56
CA LYS A 44 11.68 -14.92 15.71
C LYS A 44 10.91 -15.97 16.53
N HIS A 45 9.57 -15.96 16.51
CA HIS A 45 8.73 -16.76 17.43
C HIS A 45 7.71 -17.68 16.75
N GLY A 46 7.90 -18.03 15.46
CA GLY A 46 6.97 -18.96 14.79
C GLY A 46 5.53 -18.43 14.59
N GLY A 47 5.26 -17.16 14.91
CA GLY A 47 3.92 -16.56 14.86
C GLY A 47 3.35 -16.31 13.47
N THR A 48 3.97 -16.82 12.40
CA THR A 48 3.57 -16.58 11.01
C THR A 48 2.12 -17.01 10.76
N TYR A 49 1.69 -18.16 11.31
CA TYR A 49 0.32 -18.65 11.10
C TYR A 49 -0.74 -17.75 11.76
N LYS A 50 -0.45 -17.21 12.95
CA LYS A 50 -1.34 -16.27 13.65
C LYS A 50 -1.51 -14.98 12.84
N VAL A 51 -0.40 -14.47 12.30
CA VAL A 51 -0.37 -13.29 11.42
C VAL A 51 -1.14 -13.56 10.13
N LEU A 52 -0.91 -14.69 9.45
CA LEU A 52 -1.64 -15.08 8.24
C LEU A 52 -3.15 -15.13 8.49
N LYS A 53 -3.58 -15.71 9.61
CA LYS A 53 -5.00 -15.73 9.99
C LYS A 53 -5.56 -14.33 10.24
N ASN A 54 -4.76 -13.42 10.81
CA ASN A 54 -5.16 -12.03 11.00
C ASN A 54 -5.30 -11.29 9.65
N LEU A 55 -4.32 -11.45 8.76
CA LEU A 55 -4.31 -10.86 7.42
C LEU A 55 -5.48 -11.35 6.55
N LEU A 56 -5.88 -12.61 6.70
CA LEU A 56 -7.07 -13.17 6.06
C LEU A 56 -8.37 -12.52 6.55
N LYS A 57 -8.50 -12.25 7.86
CA LYS A 57 -9.68 -11.56 8.41
C LYS A 57 -9.88 -10.18 7.80
N HIS A 58 -8.77 -9.48 7.54
CA HIS A 58 -8.76 -8.17 6.91
C HIS A 58 -8.80 -8.21 5.37
N LYS A 59 -8.93 -9.41 4.76
CA LYS A 59 -8.97 -9.61 3.30
C LYS A 59 -7.74 -9.07 2.56
N LEU A 60 -6.59 -8.97 3.26
CA LEU A 60 -5.31 -8.54 2.67
C LEU A 60 -4.62 -9.69 1.94
N LEU A 61 -4.92 -10.92 2.35
CA LEU A 61 -4.50 -12.14 1.70
C LEU A 61 -5.73 -12.92 1.24
N HIS A 62 -5.54 -13.72 0.21
CA HIS A 62 -6.49 -14.71 -0.25
C HIS A 62 -5.84 -16.09 -0.06
N HIS A 63 -6.55 -16.96 0.64
CA HIS A 63 -6.17 -18.35 0.82
C HIS A 63 -6.69 -19.17 -0.36
N ASP A 64 -5.82 -19.99 -0.94
CA ASP A 64 -6.16 -20.87 -2.05
C ASP A 64 -5.59 -22.25 -1.75
N SER A 65 -6.42 -23.29 -1.92
CA SER A 65 -6.05 -24.69 -1.68
C SER A 65 -6.27 -25.55 -2.94
N SER A 66 -6.38 -24.94 -4.12
CA SER A 66 -6.73 -25.66 -5.36
C SER A 66 -5.66 -26.68 -5.79
N ILE A 67 -4.37 -26.32 -5.67
CA ILE A 67 -3.25 -27.20 -6.04
C ILE A 67 -2.43 -27.57 -4.80
N TYR A 68 -2.18 -26.60 -3.93
CA TYR A 68 -1.53 -26.77 -2.63
C TYR A 68 -2.01 -25.66 -1.69
N ASP A 69 -1.89 -25.90 -0.39
CA ASP A 69 -2.24 -24.92 0.64
C ASP A 69 -1.31 -23.69 0.57
N GLY A 70 -1.86 -22.55 0.18
CA GLY A 70 -1.07 -21.34 0.08
C GLY A 70 -1.87 -20.05 0.06
N PHE A 71 -1.12 -18.96 -0.04
CA PHE A 71 -1.63 -17.61 0.10
C PHE A 71 -1.17 -16.76 -1.08
N ARG A 72 -2.04 -15.87 -1.52
CA ARG A 72 -1.73 -14.81 -2.49
C ARG A 72 -2.17 -13.46 -1.95
N LEU A 73 -1.53 -12.38 -2.40
CA LEU A 73 -1.98 -11.03 -2.09
C LEU A 73 -3.29 -10.71 -2.81
N THR A 74 -4.15 -9.96 -2.13
CA THR A 74 -5.27 -9.26 -2.76
C THR A 74 -4.84 -7.88 -3.22
N TYR A 75 -5.67 -7.21 -4.02
CA TYR A 75 -5.47 -5.80 -4.39
C TYR A 75 -5.30 -4.90 -3.15
N LEU A 76 -6.13 -5.10 -2.12
CA LEU A 76 -6.01 -4.40 -0.84
C LEU A 76 -4.66 -4.68 -0.14
N GLY A 77 -4.15 -5.91 -0.22
CA GLY A 77 -2.82 -6.23 0.31
C GLY A 77 -1.71 -5.43 -0.38
N TYR A 78 -1.81 -5.23 -1.70
CA TYR A 78 -0.87 -4.40 -2.45
C TYR A 78 -0.99 -2.92 -2.08
N ASP A 79 -2.22 -2.40 -1.93
CA ASP A 79 -2.46 -1.01 -1.48
C ASP A 79 -1.76 -0.74 -0.15
N PHE A 80 -1.96 -1.63 0.82
CA PHE A 80 -1.41 -1.50 2.16
C PHE A 80 0.12 -1.53 2.16
N LEU A 81 0.74 -2.39 1.36
CA LEU A 81 2.19 -2.41 1.21
C LEU A 81 2.71 -1.12 0.55
N ALA A 82 2.00 -0.58 -0.44
CA ALA A 82 2.38 0.66 -1.13
C ALA A 82 2.33 1.85 -0.16
N ILE A 83 1.21 2.00 0.56
CA ILE A 83 1.02 3.01 1.60
C ILE A 83 2.11 2.89 2.66
N LYS A 84 2.38 1.68 3.17
CA LYS A 84 3.43 1.47 4.18
C LYS A 84 4.81 1.89 3.68
N THR A 85 5.12 1.66 2.41
CA THR A 85 6.40 2.05 1.81
C THR A 85 6.51 3.56 1.69
N MET A 86 5.42 4.24 1.30
CA MET A 86 5.37 5.70 1.22
C MET A 86 5.50 6.36 2.59
N VAL A 87 4.80 5.85 3.60
CA VAL A 87 4.91 6.33 4.99
C VAL A 87 6.31 6.11 5.55
N ASN A 88 6.90 4.92 5.33
CA ASN A 88 8.26 4.64 5.80
C ASN A 88 9.34 5.51 5.11
N ARG A 89 9.08 5.99 3.89
CA ARG A 89 9.98 6.91 3.17
C ARG A 89 9.75 8.38 3.54
N GLY A 90 8.74 8.68 4.36
CA GLY A 90 8.41 10.05 4.76
C GLY A 90 7.66 10.86 3.70
N VAL A 91 7.08 10.21 2.68
CA VAL A 91 6.33 10.91 1.61
C VAL A 91 5.05 11.55 2.16
N PHE A 92 4.35 10.85 3.06
CA PHE A 92 3.21 11.37 3.79
C PHE A 92 3.08 10.66 5.14
N VAL A 93 2.32 11.27 6.05
CA VAL A 93 2.18 10.80 7.44
C VAL A 93 0.86 10.09 7.67
N SER A 94 -0.22 10.59 7.07
CA SER A 94 -1.54 9.98 7.22
C SER A 94 -2.35 10.05 5.94
N VAL A 95 -3.21 9.06 5.76
CA VAL A 95 -4.24 9.04 4.72
C VAL A 95 -5.55 9.49 5.35
N GLY A 96 -6.18 10.47 4.74
CA GLY A 96 -7.44 11.07 5.12
C GLY A 96 -8.63 10.45 4.39
N ARG A 97 -9.63 11.29 4.12
CA ARG A 97 -10.87 10.86 3.47
C ARG A 97 -10.67 10.53 2.00
N GLN A 98 -11.56 9.70 1.48
CA GLN A 98 -11.72 9.49 0.05
C GLN A 98 -12.40 10.71 -0.58
N ILE A 99 -11.73 11.34 -1.54
CA ILE A 99 -12.24 12.52 -2.26
C ILE A 99 -13.10 12.07 -3.46
N GLY A 100 -12.69 11.00 -4.14
CA GLY A 100 -13.38 10.52 -5.33
C GLY A 100 -13.08 9.07 -5.66
N VAL A 101 -14.02 8.41 -6.32
CA VAL A 101 -13.88 7.07 -6.91
C VAL A 101 -14.04 7.24 -8.41
N GLY A 102 -12.97 6.98 -9.16
CA GLY A 102 -12.99 6.81 -10.60
C GLY A 102 -13.25 5.36 -10.99
N LYS A 103 -13.35 5.10 -12.29
CA LYS A 103 -13.49 3.72 -12.82
C LYS A 103 -12.21 2.88 -12.64
N GLU A 104 -11.06 3.54 -12.69
CA GLU A 104 -9.73 2.91 -12.66
C GLU A 104 -8.86 3.39 -11.49
N SER A 105 -9.32 4.36 -10.71
CA SER A 105 -8.55 4.97 -9.64
C SER A 105 -9.44 5.41 -8.48
N ASP A 106 -8.91 5.30 -7.27
CA ASP A 106 -9.50 5.86 -6.07
C ASP A 106 -8.61 7.02 -5.58
N ILE A 107 -9.23 8.18 -5.31
CA ILE A 107 -8.53 9.39 -4.90
C ILE A 107 -8.70 9.56 -3.39
N PHE A 108 -7.59 9.56 -2.67
CA PHE A 108 -7.54 9.79 -1.23
C PHE A 108 -6.76 11.05 -0.91
N GLU A 109 -7.23 11.80 0.08
CA GLU A 109 -6.49 12.91 0.68
C GLU A 109 -5.33 12.35 1.53
N VAL A 110 -4.14 12.95 1.46
CA VAL A 110 -3.00 12.57 2.29
C VAL A 110 -2.37 13.81 2.92
N ALA A 111 -1.89 13.69 4.15
CA ALA A 111 -1.23 14.78 4.86
C ALA A 111 0.28 14.54 4.92
N THR A 112 1.08 15.53 4.52
CA THR A 112 2.55 15.54 4.63
C THR A 112 3.00 16.39 5.82
N GLU A 113 4.15 16.06 6.43
CA GLU A 113 4.74 16.87 7.51
C GLU A 113 5.54 18.07 6.98
N ASP A 114 6.08 17.96 5.75
CA ASP A 114 6.95 18.98 5.16
C ASP A 114 6.26 19.79 4.05
N VAL A 115 6.10 21.09 4.32
CA VAL A 115 5.67 22.13 3.35
C VAL A 115 6.75 22.37 2.26
N LYS A 116 7.94 21.75 2.37
CA LYS A 116 9.10 22.03 1.52
C LYS A 116 9.06 21.40 0.12
N GLU A 117 8.46 20.23 -0.06
CA GLU A 117 8.31 19.64 -1.41
C GLU A 117 7.32 20.44 -2.27
N PHE A 118 6.38 21.15 -1.62
CA PHE A 118 5.50 22.12 -2.26
C PHE A 118 6.29 23.27 -2.91
N ALA A 119 7.44 23.65 -2.36
CA ALA A 119 8.25 24.77 -2.87
C ALA A 119 8.91 24.48 -4.23
N PHE A 120 9.30 23.22 -4.48
CA PHE A 120 9.93 22.83 -5.76
C PHE A 120 8.92 22.75 -6.90
N MET A 121 7.69 22.30 -6.60
CA MET A 121 6.59 22.27 -7.56
C MET A 121 6.04 23.67 -7.84
N LYS A 122 6.00 24.53 -6.82
CA LYS A 122 5.70 25.96 -6.95
C LYS A 122 6.71 26.68 -7.86
N ALA A 123 7.99 26.36 -7.74
CA ALA A 123 9.04 26.92 -8.61
C ALA A 123 8.89 26.50 -10.09
N LEU A 124 8.48 25.26 -10.37
CA LEU A 124 8.18 24.78 -11.72
C LEU A 124 6.91 25.42 -12.31
N GLN A 125 5.91 25.70 -11.47
CA GLN A 125 4.71 26.45 -11.82
C GLN A 125 5.00 27.93 -12.13
N GLU A 126 5.89 28.56 -11.38
CA GLU A 126 6.36 29.95 -11.62
C GLU A 126 7.06 30.11 -12.98
N HIS A 127 7.57 29.01 -13.56
CA HIS A 127 8.20 28.99 -14.89
C HIS A 127 7.24 28.59 -16.03
N GLY A 128 5.93 28.55 -15.78
CA GLY A 128 4.91 28.48 -16.84
C GLY A 128 4.56 27.07 -17.35
N PHE A 129 4.91 26.00 -16.64
CA PHE A 129 4.59 24.63 -17.05
C PHE A 129 3.31 24.12 -16.36
N PRO A 130 2.27 23.66 -17.10
CA PRO A 130 1.06 23.10 -16.51
C PRO A 130 1.28 21.63 -16.14
N VAL A 131 1.64 21.35 -14.89
CA VAL A 131 1.82 19.97 -14.43
C VAL A 131 1.45 19.75 -12.96
N PRO A 132 0.49 18.87 -12.67
CA PRO A 132 0.55 17.99 -11.52
C PRO A 132 1.54 16.86 -11.86
N SER A 133 2.82 17.05 -11.55
CA SER A 133 3.80 15.95 -11.65
C SER A 133 3.61 15.01 -10.47
N ALA A 134 3.66 13.70 -10.72
CA ALA A 134 3.68 12.71 -9.65
C ALA A 134 4.86 13.00 -8.71
N VAL A 135 4.56 13.30 -7.44
CA VAL A 135 5.54 13.51 -6.37
C VAL A 135 6.29 12.20 -6.14
N TYR A 136 5.54 11.09 -6.15
CA TYR A 136 6.09 9.78 -5.82
C TYR A 136 5.19 8.65 -6.32
N CYS A 137 5.80 7.58 -6.85
CA CYS A 137 5.09 6.38 -7.26
C CYS A 137 5.62 5.13 -6.54
N ASN A 138 4.72 4.27 -6.07
CA ASN A 138 5.09 2.95 -5.53
C ASN A 138 4.01 1.93 -5.86
N ARG A 139 4.41 0.87 -6.57
CA ARG A 139 3.50 -0.11 -7.17
C ARG A 139 2.48 0.62 -8.05
N HIS A 140 1.20 0.48 -7.74
CA HIS A 140 0.07 1.12 -8.43
C HIS A 140 -0.43 2.39 -7.74
N CYS A 141 0.19 2.83 -6.63
CA CYS A 141 -0.16 4.07 -5.94
C CYS A 141 0.71 5.23 -6.44
N VAL A 142 0.08 6.38 -6.67
CA VAL A 142 0.73 7.63 -7.08
C VAL A 142 0.32 8.73 -6.12
N VAL A 143 1.31 9.47 -5.61
CA VAL A 143 1.11 10.69 -4.82
C VAL A 143 1.33 11.89 -5.72
N MET A 144 0.40 12.83 -5.72
CA MET A 144 0.44 14.06 -6.51
C MET A 144 -0.07 15.24 -5.68
N PRO A 145 0.28 16.49 -6.06
CA PRO A 145 -0.26 17.66 -5.40
C PRO A 145 -1.78 17.71 -5.51
N LEU A 146 -2.43 18.17 -4.44
CA LEU A 146 -3.87 18.39 -4.48
C LEU A 146 -4.19 19.58 -5.38
N VAL A 147 -4.79 19.33 -6.53
CA VAL A 147 -5.31 20.37 -7.42
C VAL A 147 -6.79 20.59 -7.10
N GLN A 148 -7.13 21.76 -6.56
CA GLN A 148 -8.52 22.17 -6.40
C GLN A 148 -9.08 22.65 -7.74
N GLY A 149 -9.71 21.75 -8.47
CA GLY A 149 -10.44 22.06 -9.71
C GLY A 149 -11.88 21.59 -9.61
N TYR A 150 -12.78 22.32 -10.27
CA TYR A 150 -14.15 21.87 -10.51
C TYR A 150 -14.21 21.24 -11.90
N PRO A 151 -14.79 20.03 -12.05
CA PRO A 151 -15.08 19.51 -13.38
C PRO A 151 -16.01 20.48 -14.13
N PRO A 152 -15.80 20.69 -15.44
CA PRO A 152 -16.67 21.54 -16.26
C PRO A 152 -18.09 20.98 -16.39
#